data_AF-A0A377WIV4-F1
#
_entry.id   AF-A0A377WIV4-F1
#
_cell.length_a   1.000
_cell.length_b   1.000
_cell.length_c   1.000
_cell.angle_alpha   90.00
_cell.angle_beta   90.00
_cell.angle_gamma   90.00
#
_symmetry.space_group_name_H-M   'P 1'
#
loop_
_entity.id
_entity.type
_entity.pdbx_description
1 polymer ?
#
loop_
_entity_poly.entity_id
_entity_poly.type
_entity_poly.pdbx_seq_one_letter_code
_entity_poly.pdbx_strand_id
1 'polypeptide(L)' 'MHSERAPWYLRLATWGGVIFLHFPLLIIAIYAFNTEDAAFSFPPQGLTLRWFSEAAGRSDILQAVTLSLKIAALSTAMP' A
#
# COMPACT_ATOMS: atom_id res chain seq x y z
N MET A 1 -25.40 -27.39 13.68
CA MET A 1 -24.33 -27.10 12.71
C MET A 1 -23.01 -27.08 13.47
N HIS A 2 -22.28 -28.19 13.48
CA HIS A 2 -21.00 -28.26 14.18
C HIS A 2 -19.98 -27.46 13.37
N SER A 3 -19.63 -26.27 13.86
CA SER A 3 -18.51 -25.49 13.32
C SER A 3 -17.23 -26.21 13.73
N GLU A 4 -16.85 -27.22 12.97
CA GLU A 4 -15.52 -27.82 12.97
C GLU A 4 -14.55 -26.66 12.72
N ARG A 5 -13.89 -26.17 13.77
CA ARG A 5 -12.94 -25.06 13.68
C ARG A 5 -11.90 -25.46 12.64
N ALA A 6 -11.66 -24.58 11.65
CA ALA A 6 -10.66 -24.82 10.62
C ALA A 6 -9.36 -25.29 11.28
N PRO A 7 -8.77 -26.41 10.82
CA PRO A 7 -7.64 -27.00 11.50
C PRO A 7 -6.47 -26.02 11.48
N TRP A 8 -5.65 -26.05 12.53
CA TRP A 8 -4.66 -25.01 12.81
C TRP A 8 -3.67 -24.77 11.66
N TYR A 9 -3.35 -25.79 10.87
CA TYR A 9 -2.47 -25.70 9.70
C TYR A 9 -3.09 -24.86 8.57
N LEU A 10 -4.41 -24.96 8.34
CA LEU A 10 -5.12 -24.16 7.36
C LEU A 10 -5.08 -22.68 7.78
N ARG A 11 -5.30 -22.41 9.08
CA ARG A 11 -5.21 -21.06 9.63
C ARG A 11 -3.79 -20.49 9.50
N LEU A 12 -2.75 -21.29 9.75
CA LEU A 12 -1.35 -20.89 9.55
C LEU A 12 -1.06 -20.60 8.08
N ALA A 13 -1.53 -21.45 7.16
CA ALA A 13 -1.35 -21.26 5.73
C ALA A 13 -2.05 -19.99 5.22
N THR A 14 -3.27 -19.71 5.69
CA THR A 14 -3.99 -18.46 5.36
C THR A 14 -3.22 -17.24 5.85
N TRP A 15 -2.79 -17.23 7.12
CA TRP A 15 -2.01 -16.11 7.67
C TRP A 15 -0.64 -15.97 7.00
N GLY A 16 0.03 -17.09 6.71
CA GLY A 16 1.29 -17.10 5.97
C GLY A 16 1.14 -16.49 4.58
N GLY A 17 0.09 -16.86 3.83
CA GLY A 17 -0.22 -16.27 2.54
C GLY A 17 -0.52 -14.77 2.63
N VAL A 18 -1.33 -14.36 3.61
CA VAL A 18 -1.62 -12.94 3.85
C VAL A 18 -0.34 -12.16 4.14
N ILE A 19 0.49 -12.62 5.08
CA ILE A 19 1.76 -11.95 5.43
C ILE A 19 2.69 -11.89 4.22
N PHE A 20 2.83 -13.00 3.49
CA PHE A 20 3.67 -13.07 2.31
C PHE A 20 3.26 -12.06 1.23
N LEU A 21 1.95 -11.91 0.98
CA LEU A 21 1.42 -10.93 0.02
C LEU A 21 1.61 -9.48 0.50
N HIS A 22 1.51 -9.22 1.81
CA HIS A 22 1.65 -7.88 2.39
C HIS A 22 3.10 -7.49 2.66
N PHE A 23 4.01 -8.44 2.76
CA PHE A 23 5.43 -8.19 3.00
C PHE A 23 6.07 -7.21 1.99
N PRO A 24 5.94 -7.40 0.66
CA PRO A 24 6.47 -6.43 -0.30
C PRO A 24 5.76 -5.07 -0.23
N LEU A 25 4.45 -5.07 0.05
CA LEU A 25 3.67 -3.84 0.26
C LEU A 25 4.18 -3.05 1.48
N LEU A 26 4.53 -3.74 2.57
CA LEU A 26 5.14 -3.15 3.77
C LEU A 26 6.49 -2.52 3.45
N ILE A 27 7.33 -3.18 2.65
CA ILE A 27 8.62 -2.64 2.22
C ILE A 27 8.40 -1.34 1.43
N ILE A 28 7.50 -1.34 0.45
CA ILE A 28 7.17 -0.15 -0.35
C ILE A 28 6.61 0.97 0.54
N ALA A 29 5.73 0.63 1.49
CA ALA A 29 5.14 1.59 2.41
C ALA A 29 6.19 2.26 3.30
N ILE A 30 7.14 1.50 3.86
CA ILE A 30 8.27 2.05 4.63
C ILE A 30 9.16 2.91 3.73
N TYR A 31 9.43 2.44 2.51
CA TYR A 31 10.27 3.16 1.55
C TYR A 31 9.67 4.49 1.08
N ALA A 32 8.34 4.63 1.07
CA ALA A 32 7.66 5.90 0.78
C ALA A 32 8.05 7.02 1.76
N PHE A 33 8.57 6.67 2.93
CA PHE A 33 9.08 7.61 3.92
C PHE A 33 10.61 7.69 3.93
N ASN A 34 11.34 7.10 2.98
CA ASN A 34 12.81 7.12 3.00
C ASN A 34 13.38 8.52 2.71
N THR A 35 14.48 8.86 3.38
CA THR A 35 15.22 10.13 3.20
C THR A 35 16.07 10.17 1.94
N GLU A 36 16.49 9.03 1.41
CA GLU A 36 17.33 8.95 0.22
C GLU A 36 16.50 8.89 -1.07
N ASP A 37 16.96 9.60 -2.11
CA ASP A 37 16.36 9.59 -3.44
C ASP A 37 16.55 8.22 -4.14
N ALA A 38 17.49 7.40 -3.66
CA ALA A 38 17.93 6.17 -4.29
C ALA A 38 17.39 4.90 -3.57
N ALA A 39 16.63 4.09 -4.30
CA ALA A 39 15.98 2.85 -3.83
C ALA A 39 16.91 1.66 -3.54
N PHE A 40 18.19 1.91 -3.30
CA PHE A 40 19.20 0.88 -3.19
C PHE A 40 19.64 0.58 -1.75
N SER A 41 19.18 1.35 -0.75
CA SER A 41 19.54 1.16 0.67
C SER A 41 18.36 0.58 1.46
N PHE A 42 18.48 -0.66 1.92
CA PHE A 42 17.60 -1.24 2.93
C PHE A 42 18.42 -1.66 4.15
N PRO A 43 18.07 -1.24 5.39
CA PRO A 43 16.90 -0.44 5.82
C PRO A 43 17.00 1.06 5.47
N PRO A 44 15.87 1.81 5.42
CA PRO A 44 15.89 3.25 5.23
C PRO A 44 16.74 3.93 6.31
N GLN A 45 17.61 4.86 5.92
CA GLN A 45 18.50 5.54 6.87
C GLN A 45 17.76 6.55 7.76
N GLY A 46 16.60 7.03 7.31
CA GLY A 46 15.72 7.92 8.05
C GLY A 46 14.30 7.94 7.49
N LEU A 47 13.36 8.47 8.29
CA LEU A 47 11.97 8.68 7.89
C LEU A 47 11.72 10.17 7.59
N THR A 48 11.08 10.49 6.46
CA THR A 48 10.74 11.84 6.03
C THR A 48 9.36 11.90 5.35
N LEU A 49 8.71 13.05 5.44
CA LEU A 49 7.47 13.38 4.73
C LEU A 49 7.71 14.32 3.54
N ARG A 50 8.97 14.61 3.21
CA ARG A 50 9.35 15.54 2.13
C ARG A 50 8.66 15.20 0.81
N TRP A 51 8.65 13.92 0.44
CA TRP A 51 8.02 13.44 -0.79
C TRP A 51 6.51 13.60 -0.82
N PHE A 52 5.84 13.46 0.32
CA PHE A 52 4.41 13.73 0.43
C PHE A 52 4.13 15.22 0.25
N SER A 53 4.95 16.09 0.85
CA SER A 53 4.85 17.54 0.64
C SER A 53 5.10 17.93 -0.82
N GLU A 54 6.13 17.36 -1.44
CA GLU A 54 6.45 17.58 -2.85
C GLU A 54 5.30 17.11 -3.75
N ALA A 55 4.78 15.90 -3.52
CA ALA A 55 3.66 15.36 -4.28
C ALA A 55 2.38 16.20 -4.11
N ALA A 56 2.12 16.71 -2.90
CA ALA A 56 0.98 17.59 -2.62
C ALA A 56 1.14 18.98 -3.26
N GLY A 57 2.37 19.46 -3.45
CA GLY A 57 2.66 20.71 -4.16
C GLY A 57 2.53 20.61 -5.69
N ARG A 58 2.55 19.40 -6.24
CA ARG A 58 2.51 19.18 -7.70
C ARG A 58 1.09 19.05 -8.23
N SER A 59 0.65 20.11 -8.92
CA SER A 59 -0.67 20.20 -9.56
C SER A 59 -0.98 19.01 -10.48
N ASP A 60 0.02 18.52 -11.21
CA ASP A 60 -0.18 17.46 -12.19
C ASP A 60 -0.53 16.12 -11.51
N ILE A 61 0.09 15.84 -10.36
CA ILE A 61 -0.19 14.66 -9.55
C ILE A 61 -1.61 14.75 -8.98
N LEU A 62 -1.96 15.90 -8.38
CA LEU A 62 -3.29 16.10 -7.81
C LEU A 62 -4.41 16.01 -8.85
N GLN A 63 -4.19 16.59 -10.04
CA GLN A 63 -5.13 16.50 -11.15
C GLN A 63 -5.33 15.05 -11.61
N ALA A 64 -4.24 14.29 -11.77
CA ALA A 64 -4.31 12.88 -12.16
C ALA A 64 -5.07 12.05 -11.11
N VAL A 65 -4.73 12.19 -9.82
CA VAL A 65 -5.41 11.49 -8.72
C VAL A 65 -6.91 11.83 -8.66
N THR A 66 -7.25 13.12 -8.79
CA THR A 66 -8.63 13.59 -8.78
C THR A 66 -9.42 13.01 -9.96
N LEU A 67 -8.81 12.97 -11.14
CA LEU A 67 -9.43 12.40 -12.32
C LEU A 67 -9.68 10.90 -12.14
N SER A 68 -8.68 10.15 -11.67
CA SER A 68 -8.83 8.72 -11.37
C SER A 68 -9.95 8.47 -10.35
N LEU A 69 -10.02 9.28 -9.30
CA LEU A 69 -11.07 9.17 -8.29
C LEU A 69 -12.47 9.46 -8.87
N LYS A 70 -12.60 10.49 -9.72
CA LYS A 70 -13.85 10.80 -10.42
C LYS A 70 -14.31 9.62 -11.29
N ILE A 71 -13.41 9.05 -12.08
CA ILE A 71 -13.73 7.91 -12.96
C ILE A 71 -14.14 6.70 -12.12
N ALA A 72 -13.37 6.36 -11.09
CA ALA A 72 -13.67 5.25 -10.19
C ALA A 72 -15.06 5.41 -9.52
N ALA A 73 -15.37 6.62 -9.03
CA ALA A 73 -16.65 6.91 -8.40
C ALA A 73 -17.82 6.81 -9.38
N LEU A 74 -17.70 7.39 -10.57
CA LEU A 74 -18.75 7.33 -11.60
C LEU A 74 -18.99 5.88 -12.06
N SER A 75 -17.91 5.12 -12.28
CA SER A 75 -17.99 3.71 -12.67
C SER A 75 -18.59 2.81 -11.60
N THR A 76 -18.42 3.16 -10.32
CA THR A 76 -19.01 2.39 -9.20
C THR A 76 -20.49 2.75 -9.00
N ALA A 77 -20.84 4.02 -9.23
CA ALA A 77 -22.19 4.54 -8.98
C ALA A 77 -23.18 4.29 -10.13
N MET A 78 -22.70 4.20 -11.37
CA MET A 78 -23.53 3.92 -12.56
C MET A 78 -23.21 2.52 -13.09
N PRO A 79 -23.83 1.45 -12.53
CA PRO A 79 -23.61 0.08 -12.96
C PRO A 79 -24.13 -0.20 -14.38
#